data_AF-A0A7C4JQU6-F1
#
_entry.id   AF-A0A7C4JQU6-F1
#
_cell.length_a   1.000
_cell.length_b   1.000
_cell.length_c   1.000
_cell.angle_alpha   90.00
_cell.angle_beta   90.00
_cell.angle_gamma   90.00
#
_symmetry.space_group_name_H-M   'P 1'
#
loop_
_entity.id
_entity.type
_entity.pdbx_description
1 polymer ?
#
loop_
_entity_poly.entity_id
_entity_poly.type
_entity_poly.pdbx_seq_one_letter_code
_entity_poly.pdbx_strand_id
1 'polypeptide(L)'
;MGKSEYEFYSIKPWELRQLRDLTKDVFSNIGTEKSRQRLVYDLLNALKTNDRKRFLWLILKNVNNISVEKSEKVKRFAEFLSTLQFEHETAENFDKIAYAIVMGIMSVESEKGGGSNE
;
A
#
# COMPACT_ATOMS: atom_id res chain seq x y z
N MET A 1 -10.29 22.20 -26.52
CA MET A 1 -10.48 20.77 -26.22
C MET A 1 -10.42 20.61 -24.72
N GLY A 2 -11.58 20.45 -24.07
CA GLY A 2 -11.65 20.32 -22.61
C GLY A 2 -11.02 19.00 -22.18
N LYS A 3 -10.14 19.06 -21.18
CA LYS A 3 -9.73 17.86 -20.44
C LYS A 3 -11.01 17.21 -19.94
N SER A 4 -11.28 15.98 -20.37
CA SER A 4 -12.49 15.27 -19.95
C SER A 4 -12.47 15.15 -18.42
N GLU A 5 -13.64 15.22 -17.78
CA GLU A 5 -13.78 15.05 -16.32
C GLU A 5 -13.06 13.78 -15.79
N TYR A 6 -12.80 12.80 -16.65
CA TYR A 6 -12.01 11.60 -16.39
C TYR A 6 -10.54 11.85 -16.03
N GLU A 7 -9.90 12.92 -16.53
CA GLU A 7 -8.51 13.25 -16.16
C GLU A 7 -8.38 13.81 -14.73
N PHE A 8 -9.48 14.35 -14.19
CA PHE A 8 -9.52 14.98 -12.86
C PHE A 8 -9.56 13.95 -11.73
N TYR A 9 -10.28 12.84 -11.93
CA TYR A 9 -10.38 11.77 -10.93
C TYR A 9 -9.33 10.68 -11.09
N SER A 10 -8.57 10.66 -12.18
CA SER A 10 -7.51 9.68 -12.40
C SER A 10 -6.32 9.93 -11.47
N ILE A 11 -6.06 8.97 -10.57
CA ILE A 11 -4.82 8.94 -9.78
C ILE A 11 -3.59 8.95 -10.69
N LYS A 12 -2.58 9.75 -10.34
CA LYS A 12 -1.39 9.89 -11.17
C LYS A 12 -0.41 8.75 -10.91
N PRO A 13 0.34 8.29 -11.93
CA PRO A 13 1.32 7.21 -11.76
C PRO A 13 2.40 7.49 -10.72
N TRP A 14 2.77 8.76 -10.52
CA TRP A 14 3.78 9.14 -9.53
C TRP A 14 3.26 9.04 -8.08
N GLU A 15 1.96 9.27 -7.86
CA GLU A 15 1.31 9.10 -6.54
C GLU A 15 1.27 7.62 -6.16
N LEU A 16 0.96 6.74 -7.12
CA LEU A 16 1.01 5.30 -6.93
C LEU A 16 2.43 4.82 -6.60
N ARG A 17 3.45 5.36 -7.28
CA ARG A 17 4.86 5.05 -6.97
C ARG A 17 5.23 5.51 -5.57
N GLN A 18 4.86 6.74 -5.21
CA GLN A 18 5.12 7.29 -3.88
C GLN A 18 4.44 6.46 -2.78
N LEU A 19 3.19 6.04 -3.00
CA LEU A 19 2.46 5.19 -2.06
C LEU A 19 3.15 3.84 -1.90
N ARG A 20 3.56 3.21 -3.00
CA ARG A 20 4.29 1.94 -2.99
C ARG A 20 5.58 2.05 -2.18
N ASP A 21 6.38 3.08 -2.43
CA ASP A 21 7.69 3.26 -1.78
C ASP A 21 7.51 3.53 -0.28
N LEU A 22 6.55 4.37 0.09
CA LEU A 22 6.20 4.63 1.49
C LEU A 22 5.64 3.38 2.19
N THR A 23 4.87 2.55 1.47
CA THR A 23 4.41 1.25 1.96
C THR A 23 5.58 0.31 2.23
N LYS A 24 6.55 0.19 1.29
CA LYS A 24 7.76 -0.62 1.50
C LYS A 24 8.47 -0.20 2.79
N ASP A 25 8.69 1.10 2.96
CA ASP A 25 9.33 1.67 4.14
C ASP A 25 8.60 1.33 5.45
N VAL A 26 7.28 1.53 5.49
CA VAL A 26 6.46 1.24 6.69
C VAL A 26 6.48 -0.25 7.00
N PHE A 27 6.23 -1.10 6.01
CA PHE A 27 6.08 -2.55 6.19
C PHE A 27 7.41 -3.30 6.32
N SER A 28 8.54 -2.69 5.94
CA SER A 28 9.88 -3.20 6.26
C SER A 28 10.14 -3.34 7.75
N ASN A 29 9.41 -2.57 8.55
CA ASN A 29 9.50 -2.56 9.99
C ASN A 29 8.43 -3.44 10.66
N ILE A 30 7.59 -4.14 9.88
CA ILE A 30 6.49 -4.98 10.38
C ILE A 30 6.80 -6.45 10.13
N GLY A 31 6.85 -7.21 11.23
CA GLY A 31 6.84 -8.67 11.22
C GLY A 31 7.99 -9.32 10.45
N THR A 32 7.86 -10.63 10.25
CA THR A 32 8.78 -11.44 9.43
C THR A 32 8.32 -11.47 7.97
N GLU A 33 9.17 -11.96 7.06
CA GLU A 33 8.81 -12.26 5.67
C GLU A 33 7.50 -13.03 5.57
N LYS A 34 7.40 -14.13 6.33
CA LYS A 34 6.23 -15.01 6.35
C LYS A 34 4.96 -14.26 6.78
N SER A 35 5.07 -13.35 7.74
CA SER A 35 3.94 -12.51 8.17
C SER A 35 3.51 -11.54 7.07
N ARG A 36 4.46 -10.94 6.33
CA ARG A 36 4.16 -10.08 5.18
C ARG A 36 3.54 -10.85 4.01
N GLN A 37 4.04 -12.05 3.70
CA GLN A 37 3.45 -12.91 2.66
C GLN A 37 2.00 -13.28 3.00
N ARG A 38 1.73 -13.63 4.27
CA ARG A 38 0.35 -13.89 4.72
C ARG A 38 -0.54 -12.65 4.59
N LEU A 39 -0.03 -11.49 4.98
CA LEU A 39 -0.75 -10.22 4.83
C LEU A 39 -1.08 -9.93 3.35
N VAL A 40 -0.13 -10.11 2.45
CA VAL A 40 -0.35 -9.94 0.99
C VAL A 40 -1.47 -10.87 0.51
N TYR A 41 -1.45 -12.13 0.92
CA TYR A 41 -2.51 -13.07 0.58
C TYR A 41 -3.89 -12.61 1.09
N ASP A 42 -3.98 -12.16 2.35
CA ASP A 42 -5.23 -11.68 2.94
C ASP A 42 -5.75 -10.42 2.23
N LEU A 43 -4.85 -9.51 1.84
CA LEU A 43 -5.17 -8.29 1.10
C LEU A 43 -5.68 -8.61 -0.32
N LEU A 44 -4.97 -9.47 -1.05
CA LEU A 44 -5.39 -9.91 -2.39
C LEU A 44 -6.74 -10.65 -2.35
N ASN A 45 -6.97 -11.46 -1.32
CA ASN A 45 -8.25 -12.12 -1.14
C ASN A 45 -9.38 -11.11 -0.86
N ALA A 46 -9.13 -10.10 -0.02
CA ALA A 46 -10.10 -9.03 0.22
C ALA A 46 -10.44 -8.24 -1.07
N LEU A 47 -9.44 -7.96 -1.91
CA LEU A 47 -9.67 -7.34 -3.22
C LEU A 47 -10.50 -8.24 -4.14
N LYS A 48 -10.15 -9.53 -4.24
CA LYS A 48 -10.88 -10.51 -5.05
C LYS A 48 -12.35 -10.62 -4.66
N THR A 49 -12.67 -10.47 -3.37
CA THR A 49 -14.05 -10.50 -2.86
C THR A 49 -14.70 -9.11 -2.79
N ASN A 50 -14.06 -8.07 -3.33
CA ASN A 50 -14.49 -6.65 -3.27
C ASN A 50 -14.80 -6.16 -1.84
N ASP A 51 -14.10 -6.70 -0.84
CA ASP A 51 -14.26 -6.34 0.57
C ASP A 51 -13.29 -5.23 0.96
N ARG A 52 -13.62 -4.00 0.52
CA ARG A 52 -12.77 -2.80 0.75
C ARG A 52 -12.58 -2.49 2.22
N LYS A 53 -13.61 -2.72 3.05
CA LYS A 53 -13.57 -2.49 4.49
C LYS A 53 -12.56 -3.41 5.15
N ARG A 54 -12.58 -4.71 4.80
CA ARG A 54 -11.58 -5.67 5.28
C ARG A 54 -10.19 -5.33 4.80
N PHE A 55 -10.03 -4.93 3.53
CA PHE A 55 -8.73 -4.50 3.00
C PHE A 55 -8.13 -3.37 3.86
N LEU A 56 -8.89 -2.29 4.08
CA LEU A 56 -8.43 -1.15 4.87
C LEU A 56 -8.17 -1.52 6.33
N TRP A 57 -9.05 -2.32 6.93
CA TRP A 57 -8.87 -2.81 8.29
C TRP A 57 -7.58 -3.62 8.46
N LEU A 58 -7.25 -4.49 7.50
CA LEU A 58 -5.99 -5.25 7.52
C LEU A 58 -4.78 -4.33 7.51
N ILE A 59 -4.79 -3.26 6.70
CA ILE A 59 -3.72 -2.26 6.67
C ILE A 59 -3.61 -1.55 8.02
N LEU A 60 -4.70 -0.96 8.51
CA LEU A 60 -4.73 -0.19 9.76
C LEU A 60 -4.31 -1.03 10.97
N LYS A 61 -4.78 -2.27 11.06
CA LYS A 61 -4.39 -3.20 12.14
C LYS A 61 -2.88 -3.44 12.16
N ASN A 62 -2.24 -3.58 11.00
CA ASN A 62 -0.82 -3.87 10.93
C ASN A 62 0.03 -2.63 11.25
N VAL A 63 -0.35 -1.46 10.74
CA VAL A 63 0.40 -0.23 11.03
C VAL A 63 0.26 0.22 12.48
N ASN A 64 -0.88 -0.06 13.13
CA ASN A 64 -1.09 0.22 14.56
C ASN A 64 -0.17 -0.59 15.50
N ASN A 65 0.45 -1.67 15.01
CA ASN A 65 1.41 -2.46 15.79
C ASN A 65 2.84 -1.92 15.73
N ILE A 66 3.09 -0.84 14.98
CA ILE A 66 4.42 -0.24 14.86
C ILE A 66 4.71 0.64 16.09
N SER A 67 5.95 0.54 16.63
CA SER A 67 6.43 1.37 17.73
C SER A 67 6.37 2.88 17.41
N VAL A 68 6.08 3.68 18.42
CA VAL A 68 5.94 5.15 18.36
C VAL A 68 7.19 5.84 17.79
N GLU A 69 8.37 5.27 17.96
CA GLU A 69 9.63 5.81 17.42
C GLU A 69 9.68 5.80 15.88
N LYS A 70 8.87 4.95 15.24
CA LYS A 70 8.71 4.87 13.79
C LYS A 70 7.43 5.55 13.29
N SER A 71 6.75 6.29 14.18
CA SER A 71 5.43 6.86 13.94
C SER A 71 5.38 7.87 12.80
N GLU A 72 6.46 8.61 12.52
CA GLU A 72 6.42 9.67 11.51
C GLU A 72 6.15 9.12 10.09
N LYS A 73 6.82 8.03 9.71
CA LYS A 73 6.58 7.38 8.42
C LYS A 73 5.18 6.75 8.36
N VAL A 74 4.72 6.18 9.47
CA VAL A 74 3.38 5.60 9.59
C VAL A 74 2.30 6.67 9.44
N LYS A 75 2.50 7.83 10.09
CA LYS A 75 1.61 8.98 10.00
C LYS A 75 1.55 9.51 8.58
N ARG A 76 2.70 9.73 7.95
CA ARG A 76 2.78 10.15 6.55
C ARG A 76 2.09 9.16 5.60
N PHE A 77 2.24 7.86 5.86
CA PHE A 77 1.54 6.82 5.09
C PHE A 77 0.04 6.90 5.25
N ALA A 78 -0.45 7.01 6.49
CA ALA A 78 -1.88 7.08 6.78
C ALA A 78 -2.52 8.34 6.18
N GLU A 79 -1.85 9.49 6.31
CA GLU A 79 -2.28 10.76 5.72
C GLU A 79 -2.34 10.65 4.19
N PHE A 80 -1.28 10.16 3.55
CA PHE A 80 -1.24 10.04 2.10
C PHE A 80 -2.26 9.05 1.55
N LEU A 81 -2.45 7.91 2.21
CA LEU A 81 -3.50 6.94 1.85
C LEU A 81 -4.89 7.55 1.98
N SER A 82 -5.15 8.30 3.05
CA SER A 82 -6.43 8.99 3.28
C SER A 82 -6.69 10.03 2.18
N THR A 83 -5.69 10.84 1.84
CA THR A 83 -5.77 11.83 0.75
C THR A 83 -6.12 11.16 -0.57
N LEU A 84 -5.38 10.12 -0.98
CA LEU A 84 -5.64 9.44 -2.25
C LEU A 84 -7.02 8.79 -2.30
N GLN A 85 -7.50 8.23 -1.19
CA GLN A 85 -8.85 7.65 -1.16
C GLN A 85 -9.95 8.69 -1.27
N PHE A 86 -9.76 9.87 -0.67
CA PHE A 86 -10.73 10.95 -0.72
C PHE A 86 -10.73 11.69 -2.08
N GLU A 87 -9.55 12.01 -2.61
CA GLU A 87 -9.41 12.76 -3.87
C GLU A 87 -9.73 11.90 -5.11
N HIS A 88 -9.61 10.58 -4.98
CA HIS A 88 -9.78 9.64 -6.09
C HIS A 88 -10.78 8.52 -5.79
N GLU A 89 -11.93 8.85 -5.18
CA GLU A 89 -12.95 7.88 -4.73
C GLU A 89 -13.70 7.18 -5.89
N THR A 90 -13.01 6.30 -6.62
CA THR A 90 -13.60 5.42 -7.63
C THR A 90 -13.18 3.97 -7.40
N ALA A 91 -13.96 3.02 -7.92
CA ALA A 91 -13.61 1.60 -7.86
C ALA A 91 -12.25 1.30 -8.53
N GLU A 92 -12.03 1.88 -9.71
CA GLU A 92 -10.80 1.68 -10.47
C GLU A 92 -9.57 2.26 -9.75
N ASN A 93 -9.69 3.45 -9.16
CA ASN A 93 -8.60 4.05 -8.41
C ASN A 93 -8.34 3.30 -7.10
N PHE A 94 -9.38 2.81 -6.44
CA PHE A 94 -9.21 1.96 -5.26
C PHE A 94 -8.37 0.73 -5.58
N ASP A 95 -8.65 0.05 -6.70
CA ASP A 95 -7.85 -1.10 -7.12
C ASP A 95 -6.39 -0.71 -7.38
N LYS A 96 -6.14 0.41 -8.08
CA LYS A 96 -4.78 0.92 -8.33
C LYS A 96 -4.03 1.23 -7.02
N ILE A 97 -4.68 1.92 -6.09
CA ILE A 97 -4.14 2.23 -4.75
C ILE A 97 -3.82 0.94 -4.01
N ALA A 98 -4.75 -0.02 -4.01
CA ALA A 98 -4.60 -1.28 -3.32
C ALA A 98 -3.45 -2.13 -3.90
N TYR A 99 -3.32 -2.19 -5.22
CA TYR A 99 -2.18 -2.85 -5.88
C TYR A 99 -0.85 -2.17 -5.55
N ALA A 100 -0.79 -0.83 -5.49
CA ALA A 100 0.42 -0.11 -5.10
C ALA A 100 0.87 -0.48 -3.67
N ILE A 101 -0.07 -0.61 -2.73
CA ILE A 101 0.20 -1.07 -1.36
C ILE A 101 0.72 -2.52 -1.37
N VAL A 102 0.03 -3.44 -2.03
CA VAL A 102 0.43 -4.85 -2.11
C VAL A 102 1.85 -4.98 -2.67
N MET A 103 2.14 -4.29 -3.77
CA MET A 103 3.47 -4.26 -4.38
C MET A 103 4.53 -3.68 -3.44
N GLY A 104 4.19 -2.65 -2.67
CA GLY A 104 5.08 -2.08 -1.66
C GLY A 104 5.47 -3.09 -0.58
N ILE A 105 4.49 -3.84 -0.06
CA ILE A 105 4.74 -4.90 0.94
C ILE A 105 5.60 -6.03 0.35
N MET A 106 5.31 -6.46 -0.88
CA MET A 106 6.09 -7.52 -1.56
C MET A 106 7.54 -7.10 -1.85
N SER A 107 7.80 -5.79 -1.97
CA SER A 107 9.13 -5.25 -2.28
C SER A 107 10.07 -5.17 -1.06
N VAL A 108 9.61 -5.56 0.13
CA VAL A 108 10.37 -5.40 1.40
C VAL A 108 11.61 -6.29 1.51
N GLU A 109 11.72 -7.40 0.77
CA GLU A 109 12.84 -8.34 0.87
C GLU A 109 13.43 -8.80 -0.46
N SER A 110 12.94 -8.27 -1.58
CA SER A 110 13.43 -8.60 -2.93
C SER A 110 14.89 -8.18 -3.18
N GLU A 111 15.51 -7.40 -2.30
CA GLU A 111 16.87 -6.83 -2.45
C GLU A 111 17.95 -7.56 -1.63
N LYS A 112 17.60 -8.54 -0.79
CA LYS A 112 18.59 -9.32 0.01
C LYS A 112 18.96 -10.68 -0.59
N GLY A 113 18.39 -11.07 -1.73
CA GLY A 113 18.64 -12.35 -2.40
C GLY A 113 19.68 -12.31 -3.51
N GLY A 114 20.58 -11.32 -3.53
CA GLY A 114 21.54 -11.06 -4.62
C GLY A 114 23.02 -11.20 -4.25
N GLY A 115 23.38 -12.13 -3.36
CA GLY A 115 24.75 -12.51 -3.03
C GLY A 115 24.73 -13.66 -2.03
N SER A 116 25.41 -14.79 -2.20
CA SER A 116 26.58 -15.10 -3.01
C SER A 116 26.48 -16.57 -3.43
N ASN A 117 26.75 -16.89 -4.70
CA ASN A 117 27.18 -18.23 -5.03
C ASN A 117 28.68 -18.33 -4.78
N GLU A 118 29.06 -19.46 -4.20
CA GLU A 118 30.41 -19.97 -3.91
C GLU A 118 31.38 -19.88 -5.09
#